data_AF-A0A2V5KEY0-F1
#
_entry.id   AF-A0A2V5KEY0-F1
#
_cell.length_a   1.000
_cell.length_b   1.000
_cell.length_c   1.000
_cell.angle_alpha   90.00
_cell.angle_beta   90.00
_cell.angle_gamma   90.00
#
_symmetry.space_group_name_H-M   'P 1'
#
loop_
_entity.id
_entity.type
_entity.pdbx_description
1 polymer ?
#
loop_
_entity_poly.entity_id
_entity_poly.type
_entity_poly.pdbx_seq_one_letter_code
_entity_poly.pdbx_strand_id
1 'polypeptide(L)'
;FDALKKSAGTKGFRPVTLKATATIEIKQQIRSFKSHNVIGKLEGGDPKLRDEYIIYTAHWDHLGRHPELQGDQIFNGAIDNASGVASVLQLAAAFTKLNPPTKRSLLFMATTAEEAGLLGAKYYPEHPLYPLEKTLADINIDGINPWGKTHDLEDVTNGNSTLDDLLGQAAARQGRVMKPNSESEKGGFYRIDSFEFAKAGVPVLHAARGIEIIGKPPGYGKQKRDEFVAKHYHQPSDEVDPNWDLSGAVQDIQLLFEVCYQVANGDKFPEWKAGSEFKSKRDTMLKK
;
A
#
# COMPACT_ATOMS: atom_id res chain seq x y z
N PHE A 1 -29.47 -4.01 -21.61
CA PHE A 1 -28.40 -3.87 -20.60
C PHE A 1 -27.91 -2.43 -20.53
N ASP A 2 -27.43 -1.83 -21.62
CA ASP A 2 -26.82 -0.49 -21.60
C ASP A 2 -27.71 0.63 -21.05
N ALA A 3 -29.01 0.60 -21.34
CA ALA A 3 -29.97 1.55 -20.78
C ALA A 3 -30.10 1.44 -19.24
N LEU A 4 -30.10 0.22 -18.70
CA LEU A 4 -30.13 -0.03 -17.25
C LEU A 4 -28.80 0.34 -16.59
N LYS A 5 -27.68 0.05 -17.24
CA LYS A 5 -26.35 0.48 -16.80
C LYS A 5 -26.27 2.01 -16.72
N LYS A 6 -26.76 2.70 -17.75
CA LYS A 6 -26.83 4.17 -17.78
C LYS A 6 -27.74 4.73 -16.68
N SER A 7 -28.90 4.10 -16.42
CA SER A 7 -29.79 4.54 -15.33
C SER A 7 -29.24 4.23 -13.94
N ALA A 8 -28.46 3.16 -13.78
CA ALA A 8 -27.86 2.80 -12.49
C ALA A 8 -26.84 3.85 -12.00
N GLY A 9 -26.28 4.64 -12.91
CA GLY A 9 -25.38 5.76 -12.58
C GLY A 9 -26.08 7.03 -12.10
N THR A 10 -27.42 7.09 -12.01
CA THR A 10 -28.15 8.29 -11.57
C THR A 10 -28.71 8.16 -10.15
N LYS A 11 -28.69 9.27 -9.41
CA LYS A 11 -29.30 9.35 -8.07
C LYS A 11 -30.79 9.03 -8.17
N GLY A 12 -31.27 8.08 -7.37
CA GLY A 12 -32.67 7.64 -7.39
C GLY A 12 -32.96 6.44 -8.29
N PHE A 13 -31.95 5.79 -8.87
CA PHE A 13 -32.10 4.49 -9.51
C PHE A 13 -32.82 3.50 -8.60
N ARG A 14 -33.81 2.79 -9.15
CA ARG A 14 -34.46 1.67 -8.48
C ARG A 14 -33.93 0.37 -9.09
N PRO A 15 -33.41 -0.58 -8.29
CA PRO A 15 -32.95 -1.86 -8.79
C PRO A 15 -34.07 -2.58 -9.52
N VAL A 16 -33.73 -3.20 -10.65
CA VAL A 16 -34.67 -3.99 -11.46
C VAL A 16 -34.47 -5.46 -11.16
N THR A 17 -35.54 -6.15 -10.79
CA THR A 17 -35.50 -7.59 -10.55
C THR A 17 -35.13 -8.33 -11.84
N LEU A 18 -34.04 -9.08 -11.80
CA LEU A 18 -33.67 -10.00 -12.87
C LEU A 18 -34.63 -11.19 -12.86
N LYS A 19 -35.26 -11.50 -14.01
CA LYS A 19 -36.07 -12.72 -14.20
C LYS A 19 -35.17 -13.93 -14.43
N ALA A 20 -34.28 -14.19 -13.48
CA ALA A 20 -33.32 -15.28 -13.51
C ALA A 20 -33.33 -16.04 -12.18
N THR A 21 -33.11 -17.34 -12.24
CA THR A 21 -32.90 -18.18 -11.06
C THR A 21 -31.52 -18.81 -11.19
N ALA A 22 -30.69 -18.69 -10.17
CA ALA A 22 -29.39 -19.33 -10.08
C ALA A 22 -29.36 -20.21 -8.83
N THR A 23 -28.77 -21.40 -8.96
CA THR A 23 -28.39 -22.23 -7.82
C THR A 23 -26.87 -22.17 -7.73
N ILE A 24 -26.35 -21.74 -6.58
CA ILE A 24 -24.92 -21.63 -6.32
C ILE A 24 -24.61 -22.52 -5.13
N GLU A 25 -23.73 -23.51 -5.33
CA GLU A 25 -23.20 -24.35 -4.26
C GLU A 25 -21.74 -23.98 -4.03
N ILE A 26 -21.42 -23.50 -2.82
CA ILE A 26 -20.04 -23.19 -2.42
C ILE A 26 -19.62 -24.21 -1.36
N LYS A 27 -18.65 -25.04 -1.70
CA LYS A 27 -18.01 -25.96 -0.75
C LYS A 27 -16.76 -25.28 -0.19
N GLN A 28 -16.82 -24.84 1.06
CA GLN A 28 -15.70 -24.19 1.74
C GLN A 28 -15.18 -25.10 2.86
N GLN A 29 -13.86 -25.23 2.95
CA GLN A 29 -13.19 -25.77 4.12
C GLN A 29 -12.47 -24.64 4.84
N ILE A 30 -12.75 -24.48 6.13
CA ILE A 30 -12.08 -23.49 6.99
C ILE A 30 -11.02 -24.22 7.80
N ARG A 31 -9.79 -23.71 7.77
CA ARG A 31 -8.69 -24.18 8.62
C ARG A 31 -8.08 -23.01 9.37
N SER A 32 -7.61 -23.27 10.58
CA SER A 32 -6.76 -22.33 11.30
C SER A 32 -5.30 -22.56 10.91
N PHE A 33 -4.54 -21.47 10.84
CA PHE A 33 -3.08 -21.52 10.68
C PHE A 33 -2.45 -20.48 11.61
N LYS A 34 -1.17 -20.69 11.94
CA LYS A 34 -0.37 -19.71 12.68
C LYS A 34 0.57 -19.05 11.69
N SER A 35 0.64 -17.73 11.76
CA SER A 35 1.58 -16.91 11.01
C SER A 35 2.02 -15.72 11.87
N HIS A 36 3.05 -15.00 11.43
CA HIS A 36 3.64 -13.91 12.19
C HIS A 36 3.90 -12.69 11.31
N ASN A 37 3.59 -11.51 11.86
CA ASN A 37 4.23 -10.29 11.40
C ASN A 37 5.70 -10.33 11.83
N VAL A 38 6.60 -9.87 10.96
CA VAL A 38 8.03 -9.72 11.28
C VAL A 38 8.34 -8.23 11.33
N ILE A 39 8.89 -7.75 12.46
CA ILE A 39 9.11 -6.32 12.69
C ILE A 39 10.57 -6.08 13.06
N GLY A 40 11.26 -5.25 12.27
CA GLY A 40 12.56 -4.69 12.62
C GLY A 40 12.42 -3.25 13.11
N LYS A 41 13.12 -2.89 14.19
CA LYS A 41 13.21 -1.50 14.68
C LYS A 41 14.59 -0.92 14.38
N LEU A 42 14.62 0.27 13.80
CA LEU A 42 15.78 1.15 13.77
C LEU A 42 15.56 2.28 14.77
N GLU A 43 16.40 2.37 15.80
CA GLU A 43 16.25 3.35 16.87
C GLU A 43 16.61 4.77 16.39
N GLY A 44 15.75 5.74 16.74
CA GLY A 44 15.99 7.16 16.47
C GLY A 44 17.09 7.76 17.34
N GLY A 45 17.76 8.80 16.83
CA GLY A 45 18.89 9.45 17.49
C GLY A 45 18.54 10.54 18.50
N ASP A 46 17.30 11.04 18.54
CA ASP A 46 16.90 12.09 19.48
C ASP A 46 16.31 11.47 20.76
N PRO A 47 16.91 11.67 21.94
CA PRO A 47 16.44 11.07 23.19
C PRO A 47 14.99 11.43 23.57
N LYS A 48 14.44 12.53 23.03
CA LYS A 48 13.07 12.97 23.30
C LYS A 48 12.07 12.42 22.28
N LEU A 49 12.52 12.10 21.07
CA LEU A 49 11.65 11.71 19.95
C LEU A 49 11.82 10.25 19.52
N ARG A 50 12.85 9.54 20.00
CA ARG A 50 13.09 8.13 19.62
C ARG A 50 11.97 7.16 20.02
N ASP A 51 11.10 7.55 20.95
CA ASP A 51 9.90 6.79 21.33
C ASP A 51 8.65 7.21 20.53
N GLU A 52 8.85 7.88 19.40
CA GLU A 52 7.87 8.09 18.34
C GLU A 52 8.26 7.26 17.11
N TYR A 53 7.26 6.76 16.39
CA TYR A 53 7.42 5.69 15.41
C TYR A 53 6.82 6.06 14.05
N ILE A 54 7.54 5.72 12.98
CA ILE A 54 7.01 5.66 11.62
C ILE A 54 7.14 4.22 11.16
N ILE A 55 6.09 3.68 10.54
CA ILE A 55 6.04 2.29 10.09
C ILE A 55 6.12 2.24 8.57
N TYR A 56 6.93 1.34 8.04
CA TYR A 56 6.81 0.83 6.69
C TYR A 56 6.18 -0.56 6.75
N THR A 57 5.14 -0.79 5.96
CA THR A 57 4.45 -2.08 5.85
C THR A 57 4.54 -2.63 4.43
N ALA A 58 4.62 -3.96 4.33
CA ALA A 58 4.42 -4.74 3.11
C ALA A 58 4.10 -6.17 3.53
N HIS A 59 3.13 -6.84 2.92
CA HIS A 59 2.84 -8.23 3.28
C HIS A 59 3.82 -9.20 2.65
N TRP A 60 4.19 -10.24 3.40
CA TRP A 60 5.10 -11.28 2.92
C TRP A 60 4.38 -12.55 2.48
N ASP A 61 3.10 -12.72 2.84
CA ASP A 61 2.31 -13.82 2.33
C ASP A 61 1.85 -13.58 0.89
N HIS A 62 1.46 -14.67 0.24
CA HIS A 62 0.68 -14.67 -0.98
C HIS A 62 -0.27 -15.89 -0.93
N LEU A 63 -0.74 -16.39 -2.07
CA LEU A 63 -1.75 -17.47 -2.12
C LEU A 63 -1.21 -18.88 -1.88
N GLY A 64 0.12 -19.07 -1.83
CA GLY A 64 0.75 -20.35 -1.53
C GLY A 64 0.75 -21.30 -2.72
N ARG A 65 0.14 -22.49 -2.59
CA ARG A 65 0.15 -23.54 -3.62
C ARG A 65 -1.26 -24.05 -3.91
N HIS A 66 -1.61 -24.17 -5.20
CA HIS A 66 -2.86 -24.77 -5.65
C HIS A 66 -2.61 -26.13 -6.36
N PRO A 67 -2.71 -27.26 -5.65
CA PRO A 67 -2.28 -28.57 -6.18
C PRO A 67 -3.12 -29.10 -7.35
N GLU A 68 -4.30 -28.54 -7.60
CA GLU A 68 -5.17 -28.94 -8.71
C GLU A 68 -4.85 -28.24 -10.05
N LEU A 69 -4.01 -27.19 -10.05
CA LEU A 69 -3.60 -26.53 -11.28
C LEU A 69 -2.67 -27.43 -12.11
N GLN A 70 -2.78 -27.34 -13.44
CA GLN A 70 -1.86 -28.01 -14.36
C GLN A 70 -0.60 -27.16 -14.56
N GLY A 71 0.58 -27.78 -14.54
CA GLY A 71 1.85 -27.06 -14.69
C GLY A 71 2.36 -26.51 -13.36
N ASP A 72 2.78 -25.24 -13.36
CA ASP A 72 3.17 -24.56 -12.13
C ASP A 72 1.96 -24.34 -11.21
N GLN A 73 2.18 -24.55 -9.91
CA GLN A 73 1.17 -24.54 -8.88
C GLN A 73 1.50 -23.55 -7.75
N ILE A 74 2.65 -22.89 -7.82
CA ILE A 74 3.15 -22.00 -6.78
C ILE A 74 2.80 -20.57 -7.16
N PHE A 75 2.23 -19.82 -6.23
CA PHE A 75 1.94 -18.41 -6.37
C PHE A 75 3.10 -17.66 -5.71
N ASN A 76 4.11 -17.30 -6.50
CA ASN A 76 5.35 -16.71 -6.00
C ASN A 76 5.19 -15.24 -5.59
N GLY A 77 4.28 -14.49 -6.23
CA GLY A 77 3.93 -13.14 -5.78
C GLY A 77 5.06 -12.15 -5.96
N ALA A 78 5.75 -12.23 -7.11
CA ALA A 78 6.95 -11.45 -7.33
C ALA A 78 6.68 -9.95 -7.28
N ILE A 79 5.62 -9.48 -7.95
CA ILE A 79 5.12 -8.10 -7.77
C ILE A 79 4.27 -8.03 -6.50
N ASP A 80 3.34 -8.97 -6.30
CA ASP A 80 2.38 -8.99 -5.18
C ASP A 80 2.68 -10.14 -4.17
N ASN A 81 3.46 -9.91 -3.11
CA ASN A 81 4.10 -8.66 -2.74
C ASN A 81 5.55 -8.84 -2.24
N ALA A 82 6.25 -9.83 -2.79
CA ALA A 82 7.68 -10.02 -2.54
C ALA A 82 8.48 -8.75 -2.87
N SER A 83 8.06 -7.99 -3.89
CA SER A 83 8.67 -6.72 -4.25
C SER A 83 8.48 -5.61 -3.21
N GLY A 84 7.33 -5.54 -2.52
CA GLY A 84 7.11 -4.61 -1.42
C GLY A 84 7.99 -4.95 -0.22
N VAL A 85 8.10 -6.23 0.13
CA VAL A 85 9.02 -6.70 1.19
C VAL A 85 10.48 -6.36 0.84
N ALA A 86 10.90 -6.58 -0.41
CA ALA A 86 12.22 -6.18 -0.88
C ALA A 86 12.44 -4.66 -0.73
N SER A 87 11.41 -3.86 -1.00
CA SER A 87 11.45 -2.40 -0.84
C SER A 87 11.61 -1.97 0.62
N VAL A 88 10.85 -2.60 1.54
CA VAL A 88 10.97 -2.38 3.00
C VAL A 88 12.38 -2.69 3.49
N LEU A 89 12.98 -3.79 3.03
CA LEU A 89 14.36 -4.16 3.36
C LEU A 89 15.38 -3.15 2.81
N GLN A 90 15.20 -2.67 1.57
CA GLN A 90 16.08 -1.66 0.98
C GLN A 90 15.97 -0.31 1.69
N LEU A 91 14.76 0.10 2.09
CA LEU A 91 14.55 1.29 2.91
C LEU A 91 15.24 1.17 4.25
N ALA A 92 15.10 0.03 4.94
CA ALA A 92 15.82 -0.23 6.20
C ALA A 92 17.33 -0.05 6.02
N ALA A 93 17.91 -0.68 4.99
CA ALA A 93 19.33 -0.54 4.68
C ALA A 93 19.72 0.91 4.33
N ALA A 94 18.87 1.67 3.64
CA ALA A 94 19.13 3.08 3.33
C ALA A 94 19.14 3.95 4.60
N PHE A 95 18.17 3.78 5.50
CA PHE A 95 18.08 4.55 6.74
C PHE A 95 19.26 4.29 7.69
N THR A 96 19.83 3.07 7.70
CA THR A 96 21.04 2.78 8.49
C THR A 96 22.29 3.56 8.03
N LYS A 97 22.26 4.12 6.82
CA LYS A 97 23.39 4.90 6.25
C LYS A 97 23.31 6.39 6.59
N LEU A 98 22.24 6.85 7.23
CA LEU A 98 22.09 8.25 7.62
C LEU A 98 23.03 8.59 8.78
N ASN A 99 23.67 9.76 8.68
CA ASN A 99 24.46 10.35 9.75
C ASN A 99 24.26 11.88 9.73
N PRO A 100 23.58 12.48 10.73
CA PRO A 100 22.97 11.81 11.88
C PRO A 100 21.79 10.90 11.48
N PRO A 101 21.43 9.90 12.31
CA PRO A 101 20.22 9.10 12.08
C PRO A 101 18.95 9.97 12.22
N THR A 102 17.80 9.43 11.82
CA THR A 102 16.51 10.10 12.04
C THR A 102 16.26 10.37 13.52
N LYS A 103 15.57 11.46 13.85
CA LYS A 103 15.21 11.76 15.26
C LYS A 103 14.31 10.69 15.87
N ARG A 104 13.31 10.24 15.11
CA ARG A 104 12.34 9.21 15.49
C ARG A 104 12.77 7.81 15.09
N SER A 105 12.22 6.81 15.77
CA SER A 105 12.43 5.40 15.43
C SER A 105 11.62 5.00 14.20
N LEU A 106 12.15 4.07 13.43
CA LEU A 106 11.48 3.49 12.27
C LEU A 106 11.19 2.02 12.53
N LEU A 107 10.00 1.57 12.16
CA LEU A 107 9.59 0.17 12.18
C LEU A 107 9.45 -0.32 10.74
N PHE A 108 10.08 -1.43 10.43
CA PHE A 108 10.00 -2.11 9.13
C PHE A 108 9.25 -3.40 9.35
N MET A 109 8.02 -3.47 8.87
CA MET A 109 7.07 -4.54 9.17
C MET A 109 6.73 -5.32 7.91
N ALA A 110 7.05 -6.61 7.92
CA ALA A 110 6.49 -7.57 6.98
C ALA A 110 5.22 -8.17 7.60
N THR A 111 4.06 -7.76 7.12
CA THR A 111 2.74 -8.22 7.57
C THR A 111 2.42 -9.59 6.98
N THR A 112 1.50 -10.33 7.60
CA THR A 112 1.10 -11.66 7.14
C THR A 112 -0.41 -11.79 6.97
N ALA A 113 -0.83 -12.76 6.17
CA ALA A 113 -2.23 -13.07 5.91
C ALA A 113 -3.02 -11.84 5.42
N GLU A 114 -2.39 -11.02 4.59
CA GLU A 114 -3.04 -9.92 3.87
C GLU A 114 -4.11 -10.50 2.92
N GLU A 115 -3.73 -11.52 2.16
CA GLU A 115 -4.58 -12.15 1.14
C GLU A 115 -5.79 -12.88 1.73
N ALA A 116 -5.71 -13.17 3.03
CA ALA A 116 -6.79 -13.77 3.81
C ALA A 116 -7.68 -12.72 4.52
N GLY A 117 -7.49 -11.43 4.23
CA GLY A 117 -8.28 -10.32 4.75
C GLY A 117 -7.54 -9.42 5.75
N LEU A 118 -6.32 -8.98 5.41
CA LEU A 118 -5.51 -8.01 6.16
C LEU A 118 -5.19 -8.45 7.60
N LEU A 119 -5.12 -9.77 7.86
CA LEU A 119 -5.21 -10.27 9.24
C LEU A 119 -4.00 -9.87 10.09
N GLY A 120 -2.80 -9.85 9.52
CA GLY A 120 -1.58 -9.40 10.18
C GLY A 120 -1.59 -7.90 10.44
N ALA A 121 -1.96 -7.09 9.44
CA ALA A 121 -2.08 -5.65 9.62
C ALA A 121 -3.19 -5.27 10.59
N LYS A 122 -4.31 -6.00 10.62
CA LYS A 122 -5.38 -5.82 11.60
C LYS A 122 -4.90 -6.13 13.02
N TYR A 123 -4.13 -7.20 13.18
CA TYR A 123 -3.66 -7.63 14.50
C TYR A 123 -2.78 -6.58 15.18
N TYR A 124 -1.94 -5.86 14.43
CA TYR A 124 -0.99 -4.92 15.03
C TYR A 124 -1.66 -3.72 15.73
N PRO A 125 -2.56 -2.94 15.14
CA PRO A 125 -3.26 -1.87 15.85
C PRO A 125 -4.18 -2.35 16.98
N GLU A 126 -4.67 -3.60 16.93
CA GLU A 126 -5.44 -4.22 18.03
C GLU A 126 -4.53 -4.65 19.20
N HIS A 127 -3.27 -4.98 18.92
CA HIS A 127 -2.26 -5.43 19.88
C HIS A 127 -0.91 -4.74 19.65
N PRO A 128 -0.84 -3.40 19.80
CA PRO A 128 0.31 -2.64 19.34
C PRO A 128 1.54 -2.90 20.20
N LEU A 129 2.67 -3.20 19.55
CA LEU A 129 3.97 -3.30 20.22
C LEU A 129 4.41 -1.93 20.77
N TYR A 130 4.05 -0.86 20.07
CA TYR A 130 4.32 0.53 20.47
C TYR A 130 3.03 1.36 20.40
N PRO A 131 2.81 2.30 21.33
CA PRO A 131 1.54 3.02 21.41
C PRO A 131 1.17 3.75 20.11
N LEU A 132 -0.10 3.64 19.68
CA LEU A 132 -0.55 4.22 18.41
C LEU A 132 -0.58 5.76 18.46
N GLU A 133 -0.77 6.35 19.64
CA GLU A 133 -0.63 7.79 19.86
C GLU A 133 0.80 8.29 19.63
N LYS A 134 1.80 7.39 19.71
CA LYS A 134 3.21 7.64 19.38
C LYS A 134 3.59 7.18 17.97
N THR A 135 2.65 6.60 17.22
CA THR A 135 2.84 6.22 15.82
C THR A 135 2.36 7.36 14.92
N LEU A 136 3.27 7.94 14.14
CA LEU A 136 3.02 9.13 13.31
C LEU A 136 2.39 8.79 11.97
N ALA A 137 2.87 7.72 11.34
CA ALA A 137 2.41 7.28 10.04
C ALA A 137 2.68 5.80 9.80
N ASP A 138 1.88 5.22 8.93
CA ASP A 138 2.16 3.97 8.24
C ASP A 138 2.31 4.24 6.73
N ILE A 139 3.42 3.79 6.13
CA ILE A 139 3.72 3.92 4.70
C ILE A 139 3.73 2.51 4.12
N ASN A 140 2.64 2.14 3.45
CA ASN A 140 2.46 0.80 2.91
C ASN A 140 2.98 0.68 1.47
N ILE A 141 3.71 -0.39 1.21
CA ILE A 141 4.25 -0.76 -0.10
C ILE A 141 3.61 -2.08 -0.52
N ASP A 142 2.82 -2.00 -1.57
CA ASP A 142 2.09 -3.12 -2.13
C ASP A 142 2.26 -3.13 -3.65
N GLY A 143 3.21 -3.95 -4.09
CA GLY A 143 3.78 -3.93 -5.41
C GLY A 143 4.70 -2.74 -5.69
N ILE A 144 5.54 -2.91 -6.72
CA ILE A 144 6.42 -1.86 -7.24
C ILE A 144 6.13 -1.55 -8.71
N ASN A 145 6.87 -0.60 -9.29
CA ASN A 145 6.90 -0.32 -10.72
C ASN A 145 8.10 -1.02 -11.41
N PRO A 146 7.90 -2.14 -12.13
CA PRO A 146 8.99 -2.87 -12.78
C PRO A 146 9.20 -2.49 -14.25
N TRP A 147 8.61 -1.40 -14.74
CA TRP A 147 8.57 -1.06 -16.17
C TRP A 147 9.34 0.20 -16.54
N GLY A 148 10.15 0.72 -15.61
CA GLY A 148 11.00 1.88 -15.80
C GLY A 148 10.42 3.17 -15.24
N LYS A 149 11.22 4.24 -15.33
CA LYS A 149 10.90 5.57 -14.83
C LYS A 149 9.62 6.14 -15.44
N THR A 150 8.88 6.93 -14.67
CA THR A 150 7.62 7.56 -15.11
C THR A 150 7.63 9.07 -14.90
N HIS A 151 6.84 9.79 -15.68
CA HIS A 151 6.56 11.22 -15.48
C HIS A 151 5.55 11.47 -14.36
N ASP A 152 4.83 10.43 -13.93
CA ASP A 152 3.76 10.50 -12.94
C ASP A 152 3.94 9.49 -11.81
N LEU A 153 3.15 9.65 -10.75
CA LEU A 153 2.96 8.72 -9.63
C LEU A 153 1.47 8.78 -9.27
N GLU A 154 0.88 7.67 -8.86
CA GLU A 154 -0.48 7.68 -8.32
C GLU A 154 -0.46 7.66 -6.78
N ASP A 155 -1.27 8.50 -6.15
CA ASP A 155 -1.52 8.46 -4.71
C ASP A 155 -2.89 7.82 -4.44
N VAL A 156 -2.87 6.59 -3.93
CA VAL A 156 -4.08 5.82 -3.62
C VAL A 156 -4.79 6.37 -2.39
N THR A 157 -4.03 7.00 -1.48
CA THR A 157 -4.49 7.65 -0.26
C THR A 157 -4.91 9.11 -0.47
N ASN A 158 -4.78 9.63 -1.69
CA ASN A 158 -4.93 11.03 -2.05
C ASN A 158 -6.15 11.72 -1.42
N GLY A 159 -5.89 12.87 -0.79
CA GLY A 159 -6.90 13.76 -0.25
C GLY A 159 -7.24 13.48 1.21
N ASN A 160 -6.69 12.42 1.81
CA ASN A 160 -7.01 12.04 3.18
C ASN A 160 -6.10 12.70 4.21
N SER A 161 -4.79 12.84 3.97
CA SER A 161 -3.84 13.27 5.02
C SER A 161 -2.82 14.29 4.53
N THR A 162 -2.06 14.88 5.45
CA THR A 162 -0.92 15.75 5.09
C THR A 162 0.29 14.98 4.56
N LEU A 163 0.28 13.64 4.58
CA LEU A 163 1.30 12.81 3.91
C LEU A 163 1.25 12.98 2.40
N ASP A 164 0.05 13.16 1.83
CA ASP A 164 -0.17 13.41 0.40
C ASP A 164 0.60 14.66 -0.07
N ASP A 165 0.67 15.68 0.80
CA ASP A 165 1.36 16.94 0.47
C ASP A 165 2.88 16.73 0.45
N LEU A 166 3.42 15.89 1.34
CA LEU A 166 4.83 15.49 1.34
C LEU A 166 5.16 14.62 0.12
N LEU A 167 4.27 13.69 -0.24
CA LEU A 167 4.40 12.85 -1.42
C LEU A 167 4.45 13.72 -2.69
N GLY A 168 3.56 14.70 -2.83
CA GLY A 168 3.53 15.63 -3.95
C GLY A 168 4.79 16.50 -4.04
N GLN A 169 5.32 16.97 -2.90
CA GLN A 169 6.59 17.70 -2.87
C GLN A 169 7.78 16.83 -3.28
N ALA A 170 7.83 15.58 -2.83
CA ALA A 170 8.87 14.63 -3.19
C ALA A 170 8.80 14.24 -4.69
N ALA A 171 7.60 14.03 -5.22
CA ALA A 171 7.37 13.85 -6.65
C ALA A 171 7.88 15.04 -7.46
N ALA A 172 7.56 16.27 -7.04
CA ALA A 172 8.00 17.49 -7.73
C ALA A 172 9.53 17.62 -7.76
N ARG A 173 10.25 17.23 -6.68
CA ARG A 173 11.73 17.22 -6.66
C ARG A 173 12.33 16.19 -7.62
N GLN A 174 11.63 15.10 -7.90
CA GLN A 174 11.99 14.15 -8.96
C GLN A 174 11.56 14.61 -10.37
N GLY A 175 10.91 15.78 -10.50
CA GLY A 175 10.34 16.24 -11.77
C GLY A 175 9.10 15.45 -12.22
N ARG A 176 8.39 14.82 -11.27
CA ARG A 176 7.21 13.98 -11.51
C ARG A 176 5.93 14.66 -11.03
N VAL A 177 4.80 14.27 -11.61
CA VAL A 177 3.47 14.77 -11.26
C VAL A 177 2.70 13.71 -10.48
N MET A 178 2.33 14.02 -9.25
CA MET A 178 1.41 13.19 -8.48
C MET A 178 -0.01 13.28 -9.06
N LYS A 179 -0.65 12.13 -9.24
CA LYS A 179 -2.02 11.97 -9.71
C LYS A 179 -2.87 11.36 -8.59
N PRO A 180 -4.16 11.74 -8.48
CA PRO A 180 -5.07 11.07 -7.56
C PRO A 180 -5.34 9.64 -8.04
N ASN A 181 -5.83 8.80 -7.13
CA ASN A 181 -6.35 7.46 -7.43
C ASN A 181 -7.30 7.47 -8.65
N SER A 182 -6.84 6.89 -9.76
CA SER A 182 -7.58 6.90 -11.03
C SER A 182 -8.72 5.89 -11.08
N GLU A 183 -8.77 4.94 -10.15
CA GLU A 183 -9.72 3.82 -10.13
C GLU A 183 -10.37 3.67 -8.75
N SER A 184 -10.74 4.81 -8.15
CA SER A 184 -11.32 4.88 -6.79
C SER A 184 -12.57 3.99 -6.60
N GLU A 185 -13.32 3.70 -7.67
CA GLU A 185 -14.47 2.80 -7.65
C GLU A 185 -14.11 1.34 -7.33
N LYS A 186 -12.82 0.96 -7.46
CA LYS A 186 -12.31 -0.36 -7.07
C LYS A 186 -12.05 -0.48 -5.56
N GLY A 187 -12.08 0.64 -4.83
CA GLY A 187 -11.89 0.67 -3.38
C GLY A 187 -10.49 0.29 -2.92
N GLY A 188 -9.44 0.52 -3.72
CA GLY A 188 -8.06 0.10 -3.43
C GLY A 188 -7.55 0.54 -2.05
N PHE A 189 -7.87 1.76 -1.62
CA PHE A 189 -7.54 2.25 -0.27
C PHE A 189 -8.08 1.35 0.87
N TYR A 190 -9.20 0.66 0.66
CA TYR A 190 -9.89 -0.14 1.67
C TYR A 190 -9.50 -1.63 1.67
N ARG A 191 -8.54 -2.01 0.84
CA ARG A 191 -8.15 -3.40 0.56
C ARG A 191 -6.64 -3.62 0.60
N ILE A 192 -5.95 -2.80 1.38
CA ILE A 192 -4.50 -2.86 1.59
C ILE A 192 -4.22 -2.72 3.08
N ASP A 193 -3.07 -3.24 3.54
CA ASP A 193 -2.74 -3.32 4.97
C ASP A 193 -2.82 -1.98 5.72
N SER A 194 -2.44 -0.86 5.08
CA SER A 194 -2.53 0.48 5.68
C SER A 194 -3.95 0.87 6.08
N PHE A 195 -4.98 0.26 5.49
CA PHE A 195 -6.36 0.49 5.88
C PHE A 195 -6.61 0.16 7.36
N GLU A 196 -6.00 -0.89 7.89
CA GLU A 196 -6.19 -1.29 9.28
C GLU A 196 -5.54 -0.29 10.26
N PHE A 197 -4.44 0.34 9.87
CA PHE A 197 -3.85 1.47 10.59
C PHE A 197 -4.72 2.73 10.51
N ALA A 198 -5.28 3.01 9.33
CA ALA A 198 -6.21 4.13 9.14
C ALA A 198 -7.46 3.97 10.00
N LYS A 199 -8.07 2.77 10.02
CA LYS A 199 -9.18 2.41 10.93
C LYS A 199 -8.84 2.59 12.40
N ALA A 200 -7.57 2.45 12.78
CA ALA A 200 -7.12 2.73 14.13
C ALA A 200 -6.89 4.22 14.39
N GLY A 201 -6.78 5.04 13.34
CA GLY A 201 -6.61 6.49 13.37
C GLY A 201 -5.20 6.95 13.01
N VAL A 202 -4.26 6.04 12.74
CA VAL A 202 -2.89 6.40 12.33
C VAL A 202 -2.94 6.90 10.88
N PRO A 203 -2.43 8.11 10.56
CA PRO A 203 -2.31 8.58 9.18
C PRO A 203 -1.54 7.59 8.30
N VAL A 204 -2.00 7.36 7.07
CA VAL A 204 -1.36 6.40 6.17
C VAL A 204 -1.07 6.97 4.79
N LEU A 205 -0.07 6.39 4.14
CA LEU A 205 0.34 6.70 2.78
C LEU A 205 0.49 5.41 1.99
N HIS A 206 -0.11 5.37 0.80
CA HIS A 206 0.14 4.33 -0.18
C HIS A 206 0.20 4.95 -1.58
N ALA A 207 1.40 4.91 -2.17
CA ALA A 207 1.63 5.35 -3.53
C ALA A 207 1.63 4.14 -4.46
N ALA A 208 0.92 4.26 -5.58
CA ALA A 208 0.93 3.29 -6.66
C ALA A 208 1.77 3.81 -7.84
N ARG A 209 2.21 2.86 -8.67
CA ARG A 209 3.01 3.13 -9.88
C ARG A 209 2.33 4.13 -10.82
N GLY A 210 3.13 5.02 -11.40
CA GLY A 210 2.69 5.86 -12.53
C GLY A 210 2.51 5.06 -13.82
N ILE A 211 1.78 5.63 -14.79
CA ILE A 211 1.50 4.98 -16.09
C ILE A 211 2.11 5.73 -17.28
N GLU A 212 2.65 6.93 -17.08
CA GLU A 212 3.35 7.73 -18.09
C GLU A 212 4.85 7.36 -18.13
N ILE A 213 5.15 6.16 -18.62
CA ILE A 213 6.52 5.62 -18.66
C ILE A 213 7.39 6.41 -19.66
N ILE A 214 8.55 6.87 -19.21
CA ILE A 214 9.48 7.69 -19.99
C ILE A 214 10.02 6.87 -21.19
N GLY A 215 10.00 7.48 -22.38
CA GLY A 215 10.48 6.85 -23.61
C GLY A 215 9.55 5.76 -24.17
N LYS A 216 8.33 5.63 -23.64
CA LYS A 216 7.28 4.73 -24.17
C LYS A 216 6.11 5.54 -24.75
N PRO A 217 5.35 4.99 -25.71
CA PRO A 217 4.20 5.68 -26.27
C PRO A 217 3.08 5.85 -25.22
N PRO A 218 2.20 6.86 -25.35
CA PRO A 218 1.05 7.04 -24.47
C PRO A 218 0.21 5.77 -24.35
N GLY A 219 -0.23 5.46 -23.12
CA GLY A 219 -1.04 4.27 -22.82
C GLY A 219 -0.23 2.98 -22.58
N TYR A 220 1.08 2.95 -22.87
CA TYR A 220 1.91 1.76 -22.65
C TYR A 220 1.90 1.30 -21.18
N GLY A 221 2.09 2.21 -20.22
CA GLY A 221 2.08 1.85 -18.79
C GLY A 221 0.71 1.36 -18.32
N LYS A 222 -0.38 1.98 -18.81
CA LYS A 222 -1.74 1.50 -18.53
C LYS A 222 -1.95 0.08 -19.09
N GLN A 223 -1.52 -0.16 -20.34
CA GLN A 223 -1.61 -1.48 -20.95
C GLN A 223 -0.83 -2.53 -20.14
N LYS A 224 0.38 -2.20 -19.68
CA LYS A 224 1.19 -3.10 -18.84
C LYS A 224 0.53 -3.41 -17.49
N ARG A 225 0.00 -2.40 -16.83
CA ARG A 225 -0.75 -2.56 -15.59
C ARG A 225 -2.00 -3.42 -15.79
N ASP A 226 -2.81 -3.11 -16.81
CA ASP A 226 -4.04 -3.84 -17.09
C ASP A 226 -3.73 -5.30 -17.51
N GLU A 227 -2.65 -5.53 -18.26
CA GLU A 227 -2.16 -6.87 -18.60
C GLU A 227 -1.74 -7.65 -17.35
N PHE A 228 -0.99 -7.02 -16.44
CA PHE A 228 -0.64 -7.63 -15.16
C PHE A 228 -1.88 -8.03 -14.37
N VAL A 229 -2.83 -7.12 -14.17
CA VAL A 229 -4.07 -7.41 -13.44
C VAL A 229 -4.89 -8.53 -14.09
N ALA A 230 -4.93 -8.57 -15.43
CA ALA A 230 -5.74 -9.55 -16.15
C ALA A 230 -5.10 -10.95 -16.23
N LYS A 231 -3.77 -11.05 -16.20
CA LYS A 231 -3.05 -12.30 -16.53
C LYS A 231 -2.10 -12.80 -15.44
N HIS A 232 -1.61 -11.93 -14.57
CA HIS A 232 -0.49 -12.23 -13.68
C HIS A 232 -0.84 -12.02 -12.20
N TYR A 233 -1.63 -11.01 -11.87
CA TYR A 233 -2.11 -10.78 -10.51
C TYR A 233 -2.83 -12.01 -9.97
N HIS A 234 -2.40 -12.48 -8.80
CA HIS A 234 -2.94 -13.68 -8.17
C HIS A 234 -2.85 -14.92 -9.06
N GLN A 235 -1.80 -15.04 -9.89
CA GLN A 235 -1.54 -16.19 -10.75
C GLN A 235 -0.12 -16.74 -10.53
N PRO A 236 0.13 -18.03 -10.83
CA PRO A 236 1.48 -18.60 -10.78
C PRO A 236 2.52 -17.84 -11.64
N SER A 237 2.06 -17.10 -12.65
CA SER A 237 2.94 -16.30 -13.51
C SER A 237 3.41 -14.96 -12.92
N ASP A 238 3.02 -14.59 -11.70
CA ASP A 238 3.63 -13.45 -10.99
C ASP A 238 5.02 -13.83 -10.49
N GLU A 239 5.96 -13.85 -11.44
CA GLU A 239 7.34 -14.30 -11.31
C GLU A 239 8.32 -13.15 -11.51
N VAL A 240 9.51 -13.30 -10.93
CA VAL A 240 10.62 -12.37 -11.21
C VAL A 240 10.97 -12.47 -12.69
N ASP A 241 10.79 -11.39 -13.43
CA ASP A 241 11.14 -11.31 -14.84
C ASP A 241 12.53 -10.65 -15.00
N PRO A 242 13.51 -11.32 -15.63
CA PRO A 242 14.83 -10.75 -15.87
C PRO A 242 14.82 -9.51 -16.78
N ASN A 243 13.71 -9.21 -17.48
CA ASN A 243 13.55 -8.04 -18.33
C ASN A 243 12.95 -6.84 -17.61
N TRP A 244 12.69 -6.93 -16.30
CA TRP A 244 12.22 -5.79 -15.52
C TRP A 244 13.21 -4.61 -15.59
N ASP A 245 12.65 -3.42 -15.79
CA ASP A 245 13.36 -2.17 -15.57
C ASP A 245 12.92 -1.61 -14.21
N LEU A 246 13.67 -1.96 -13.17
CA LEU A 246 13.41 -1.52 -11.80
C LEU A 246 13.75 -0.05 -11.54
N SER A 247 14.20 0.71 -12.55
CA SER A 247 14.53 2.13 -12.35
C SER A 247 13.33 2.97 -11.91
N GLY A 248 12.11 2.57 -12.26
CA GLY A 248 10.86 3.16 -11.76
C GLY A 248 10.62 2.86 -10.29
N ALA A 249 10.73 1.58 -9.90
CA ALA A 249 10.65 1.17 -8.49
C ALA A 249 11.67 1.91 -7.61
N VAL A 250 12.90 2.07 -8.08
CA VAL A 250 13.92 2.84 -7.36
C VAL A 250 13.49 4.31 -7.18
N GLN A 251 12.90 4.95 -8.20
CA GLN A 251 12.37 6.31 -8.06
C GLN A 251 11.23 6.38 -7.02
N ASP A 252 10.31 5.43 -7.05
CA ASP A 252 9.18 5.37 -6.11
C ASP A 252 9.67 5.17 -4.67
N ILE A 253 10.61 4.25 -4.45
CA ILE A 253 11.19 3.98 -3.13
C ILE A 253 11.99 5.17 -2.61
N GLN A 254 12.76 5.87 -3.46
CA GLN A 254 13.46 7.10 -3.08
C GLN A 254 12.50 8.21 -2.63
N LEU A 255 11.33 8.28 -3.26
CA LEU A 255 10.28 9.24 -2.92
C LEU A 255 9.68 8.89 -1.55
N LEU A 256 9.35 7.61 -1.30
CA LEU A 256 8.85 7.15 0.00
C LEU A 256 9.89 7.30 1.12
N PHE A 257 11.18 7.10 0.81
CA PHE A 257 12.29 7.41 1.73
C PHE A 257 12.26 8.88 2.13
N GLU A 258 12.12 9.79 1.16
CA GLU A 258 12.09 11.21 1.43
C GLU A 258 10.89 11.63 2.29
N VAL A 259 9.69 11.11 2.01
CA VAL A 259 8.50 11.41 2.82
C VAL A 259 8.74 10.97 4.28
N CYS A 260 9.20 9.74 4.50
CA CYS A 260 9.50 9.28 5.85
C CYS A 260 10.61 10.10 6.50
N TYR A 261 11.67 10.46 5.78
CA TYR A 261 12.74 11.29 6.31
C TYR A 261 12.22 12.66 6.81
N GLN A 262 11.29 13.28 6.08
CA GLN A 262 10.66 14.53 6.50
C GLN A 262 9.80 14.33 7.75
N VAL A 263 8.99 13.28 7.81
CA VAL A 263 8.15 12.97 8.99
C VAL A 263 9.02 12.62 10.22
N ALA A 264 10.05 11.81 10.02
CA ALA A 264 10.91 11.31 11.09
C ALA A 264 11.80 12.41 11.71
N ASN A 265 12.06 13.51 10.99
CA ASN A 265 12.89 14.62 11.47
C ASN A 265 12.10 15.92 11.73
N GLY A 266 10.87 16.02 11.24
CA GLY A 266 9.98 17.17 11.37
C GLY A 266 9.52 17.42 12.80
N ASP A 267 8.91 18.57 13.03
CA ASP A 267 8.35 19.00 14.31
C ASP A 267 6.84 18.71 14.44
N LYS A 268 6.17 18.38 13.32
CA LYS A 268 4.73 18.16 13.24
C LYS A 268 4.41 16.70 12.97
N PHE A 269 3.34 16.22 13.61
CA PHE A 269 2.72 14.96 13.24
C PHE A 269 1.98 15.13 11.91
N PRO A 270 1.99 14.12 11.03
CA PRO A 270 1.02 14.04 9.96
C PRO A 270 -0.40 14.03 10.52
N GLU A 271 -1.33 14.65 9.80
CA GLU A 271 -2.71 14.84 10.23
C GLU A 271 -3.67 14.37 9.14
N TRP A 272 -4.79 13.79 9.55
CA TRP A 272 -5.93 13.62 8.65
C TRP A 272 -6.52 14.99 8.31
N LYS A 273 -6.77 15.22 7.02
CA LYS A 273 -7.44 16.41 6.48
C LYS A 273 -8.90 16.46 6.93
N ALA A 274 -9.48 17.67 6.90
CA ALA A 274 -10.88 17.86 7.22
C ALA A 274 -11.78 17.03 6.26
N GLY A 275 -12.78 16.34 6.81
CA GLY A 275 -13.66 15.46 6.05
C GLY A 275 -13.19 14.01 5.95
N SER A 276 -11.95 13.69 6.32
CA SER A 276 -11.50 12.29 6.43
C SER A 276 -12.24 11.58 7.57
N GLU A 277 -12.76 10.38 7.27
CA GLU A 277 -13.49 9.54 8.23
C GLU A 277 -12.62 9.07 9.42
N PHE A 278 -11.30 9.03 9.24
CA PHE A 278 -10.34 8.58 10.26
C PHE A 278 -9.95 9.69 11.24
N LYS A 279 -10.23 10.96 10.91
CA LYS A 279 -9.79 12.12 11.69
C LYS A 279 -10.30 12.09 13.13
N SER A 280 -11.60 11.83 13.33
CA SER A 280 -12.19 11.88 14.68
C SER A 280 -11.52 10.89 15.63
N LYS A 281 -11.17 9.69 15.14
CA LYS A 281 -10.52 8.67 15.96
C LYS A 281 -9.10 9.09 16.34
N ARG A 282 -8.33 9.65 15.40
CA ARG A 282 -6.99 10.19 15.68
C ARG A 282 -7.02 11.33 16.69
N ASP A 283 -7.93 12.28 16.51
CA ASP A 283 -8.05 13.43 17.41
C ASP A 283 -8.42 12.99 18.84
N THR A 284 -9.24 11.95 18.99
CA THR A 284 -9.54 11.35 20.31
C THR A 284 -8.34 10.62 20.90
N MET A 285 -7.57 9.91 20.06
CA MET A 285 -6.37 9.18 20.49
C MET A 285 -5.29 10.12 21.04
N LEU A 286 -5.04 11.26 20.38
CA LEU A 286 -3.98 12.20 20.77
C LEU A 286 -4.32 13.11 21.97
N LYS A 287 -5.57 13.08 22.46
CA LYS A 287 -5.99 13.86 23.64
C LYS A 287 -5.75 13.14 24.97
N LYS A 288 -5.43 11.85 24.93
CA LYS A 288 -5.15 11.02 26.11
C LYS A 288 -3.70 11.14 26.54
#